data_AF-A0A3N0EJU9-F1
#
_entry.id   AF-A0A3N0EJU9-F1
#
_cell.length_a   1.000
_cell.length_b   1.000
_cell.length_c   1.000
_cell.angle_alpha   90.00
_cell.angle_beta   90.00
_cell.angle_gamma   90.00
#
_symmetry.space_group_name_H-M   'P 1'
#
loop_
_entity.id
_entity.type
_entity.pdbx_description
1 polymer ?
#
loop_
_entity_poly.entity_id
_entity_poly.type
_entity_poly.pdbx_seq_one_letter_code
_entity_poly.pdbx_strand_id
1 'polypeptide(L)'
;MKFTKLEDIINEFDLESSEISEIKKELQKLLKIVHSGKNSDGQFSNKAYKLMYPKIMSALEFVKSETLPTNRAELAEVIKEIIPHKPNKKKIAKLDEQLKTEIKSLKRASLVPKISASAVTIVLSFIWFFPSKAIEHPILGNIIKPTDWVFTTIWVTSILITGFVWIISRRKEKMIEYGTKRLNIESVQNNLLNKFLRSKEYSAERKNEDFITFTKDDIVEYFTDLDIGKLERVYYFNKKIKDRIKKFINKVFGFEENIDIEIAQSLADILTERLIAKKLVTEIPQVNLSTTYRKEFKREKKDDDMPF
;
A
#
# COMPACT_ATOMS: atom_id res chain seq x y z
N MET A 1 2.62 48.10 18.92
CA MET A 1 3.94 48.67 18.59
C MET A 1 4.44 47.90 17.38
N LYS A 2 4.92 48.58 16.33
CA LYS A 2 5.50 47.93 15.15
C LYS A 2 7.01 48.21 15.18
N PHE A 3 7.82 47.17 15.11
CA PHE A 3 9.28 47.30 15.03
C PHE A 3 9.67 47.75 13.63
N THR A 4 10.70 48.59 13.55
CA THR A 4 11.19 49.14 12.27
C THR A 4 12.64 48.79 11.99
N LYS A 5 13.39 48.37 13.02
CA LYS A 5 14.78 47.94 12.93
C LYS A 5 15.03 46.72 13.81
N LEU A 6 16.02 45.93 13.45
CA LEU A 6 16.41 44.72 14.19
C LEU A 6 16.99 45.07 15.57
N GLU A 7 17.69 46.19 15.69
CA GLU A 7 18.22 46.69 16.96
C GLU A 7 17.11 47.01 17.96
N ASP A 8 15.93 47.45 17.48
CA ASP A 8 14.77 47.71 18.34
C ASP A 8 14.28 46.42 19.02
N ILE A 9 14.39 45.28 18.33
CA ILE A 9 13.98 43.97 18.83
C ILE A 9 15.02 43.42 19.81
N ILE A 10 16.31 43.52 19.47
CA ILE A 10 17.41 43.08 20.34
C ILE A 10 17.33 43.80 21.68
N ASN A 11 17.15 45.13 21.67
CA ASN A 11 17.07 45.93 22.89
C ASN A 11 15.78 45.70 23.69
N GLU A 12 14.63 45.50 23.03
CA GLU A 12 13.33 45.29 23.72
C GLU A 12 13.26 43.93 24.43
N PHE A 13 13.97 42.91 23.92
CA PHE A 13 13.95 41.55 24.46
C PHE A 13 15.27 41.10 25.10
N ASP A 14 16.26 42.00 25.19
CA ASP A 14 17.58 41.75 25.77
C ASP A 14 18.26 40.52 25.16
N LEU A 15 18.33 40.48 23.82
CA LEU A 15 18.90 39.36 23.07
C LEU A 15 20.42 39.54 22.91
N GLU A 16 21.20 38.47 23.06
CA GLU A 16 22.66 38.54 22.96
C GLU A 16 23.17 38.44 21.51
N SER A 17 22.35 37.89 20.60
CA SER A 17 22.76 37.65 19.22
C SER A 17 22.27 38.73 18.26
N SER A 18 23.15 39.13 17.33
CA SER A 18 22.81 39.97 16.18
C SER A 18 22.36 39.18 14.96
N GLU A 19 22.38 37.84 15.01
CA GLU A 19 22.02 37.00 13.87
C GLU A 19 20.50 36.76 13.81
N ILE A 20 19.88 37.04 12.66
CA ILE A 20 18.43 36.93 12.44
C ILE A 20 17.90 35.51 12.75
N SER A 21 18.69 34.48 12.42
CA SER A 21 18.31 33.08 12.64
C SER A 21 18.24 32.73 14.14
N GLU A 22 19.14 33.31 14.93
CA GLU A 22 19.24 33.13 16.38
C GLU A 22 18.18 33.96 17.10
N ILE A 23 18.01 35.23 16.71
CA ILE A 23 16.93 36.11 17.18
C ILE A 23 15.56 35.45 17.00
N LYS A 24 15.30 34.84 15.85
CA LYS A 24 14.05 34.10 15.59
C LYS A 24 13.86 32.93 16.55
N LYS A 25 14.92 32.15 16.82
CA LYS A 25 14.86 31.01 17.76
C LYS A 25 14.58 31.49 19.18
N GLU A 26 15.21 32.58 19.60
CA GLU A 26 15.01 33.15 20.94
C GLU A 26 13.62 33.74 21.13
N LEU A 27 13.12 34.50 20.15
CA LEU A 27 11.74 34.99 20.16
C LEU A 27 10.71 33.84 20.16
N GLN A 28 10.98 32.73 19.49
CA GLN A 28 10.12 31.53 19.54
C GLN A 28 10.15 30.84 20.91
N LYS A 29 11.30 30.79 21.59
CA LYS A 29 11.41 30.30 22.97
C LYS A 29 10.58 31.18 23.92
N LEU A 30 10.72 32.50 23.81
CA LEU A 30 9.93 33.47 24.58
C LEU A 30 8.44 33.34 24.30
N LEU A 31 8.04 33.17 23.03
CA LEU A 31 6.64 32.94 22.66
C LEU A 31 6.08 31.68 23.32
N LYS A 32 6.85 30.59 23.37
CA LYS A 32 6.41 29.33 23.99
C LYS A 32 6.16 29.50 25.49
N ILE A 33 7.04 30.25 26.19
CA ILE A 33 6.89 30.56 27.61
C ILE A 33 5.62 31.38 27.85
N VAL A 34 5.45 32.47 27.10
CA VAL A 34 4.27 33.35 27.21
C VAL A 34 2.98 32.62 26.82
N HIS A 35 3.03 31.71 25.83
CA HIS A 35 1.88 30.92 25.41
C HIS A 35 1.52 29.81 26.40
N SER A 36 2.50 29.17 27.06
CA SER A 36 2.25 28.23 28.16
C SER A 36 1.63 28.89 29.39
N GLY A 37 1.73 30.21 29.50
CA GLY A 37 1.03 31.01 30.51
C GLY A 37 -0.45 31.25 30.20
N LYS A 38 -1.05 30.61 29.20
CA LYS A 38 -2.51 30.66 28.95
C LYS A 38 -3.20 29.52 29.70
N ASN A 39 -4.28 29.86 30.40
CA ASN A 39 -5.18 28.87 31.01
C ASN A 39 -6.03 28.18 29.92
N SER A 40 -6.74 27.11 30.29
CA SER A 40 -7.63 26.34 29.41
C SER A 40 -8.65 27.17 28.62
N ASP A 41 -9.01 28.34 29.15
CA ASP A 41 -9.98 29.27 28.54
C ASP A 41 -9.32 30.30 27.59
N GLY A 42 -8.03 30.14 27.30
CA GLY A 42 -7.28 31.01 26.39
C GLY A 42 -6.86 32.36 26.97
N GLN A 43 -7.15 32.62 28.25
CA GLN A 43 -6.75 33.84 28.96
C GLN A 43 -5.33 33.70 29.53
N PHE A 44 -4.54 34.77 29.45
CA PHE A 44 -3.21 34.81 30.05
C PHE A 44 -3.31 34.91 31.58
N SER A 45 -2.58 34.04 32.28
CA SER A 45 -2.51 34.01 33.74
C SER A 45 -1.84 35.26 34.33
N ASN A 46 -1.01 35.97 33.56
CA ASN A 46 -0.26 37.15 33.98
C ASN A 46 -0.48 38.33 33.03
N LYS A 47 -0.70 39.52 33.61
CA LYS A 47 -0.80 40.80 32.88
C LYS A 47 0.47 41.11 32.08
N ALA A 48 1.65 40.72 32.57
CA ALA A 48 2.91 40.85 31.85
C ALA A 48 2.93 40.01 30.56
N TYR A 49 2.45 38.76 30.62
CA TYR A 49 2.33 37.88 29.45
C TYR A 49 1.33 38.41 28.42
N LYS A 50 0.21 38.96 28.88
CA LYS A 50 -0.78 39.63 28.02
C LYS A 50 -0.18 40.81 27.24
N LEU A 51 0.78 41.54 27.84
CA LEU A 51 1.45 42.68 27.21
C LEU A 51 2.65 42.26 26.33
N MET A 52 3.39 41.22 26.73
CA MET A 52 4.53 40.70 25.97
C MET A 52 4.11 39.96 24.71
N TYR A 53 3.01 39.19 24.75
CA TYR A 53 2.54 38.40 23.62
C TYR A 53 2.39 39.19 22.30
N PRO A 54 1.68 40.33 22.25
CA PRO A 54 1.56 41.10 21.01
C PRO A 54 2.89 41.72 20.56
N LYS A 55 3.80 42.03 21.48
CA LYS A 55 5.15 42.54 21.14
C LYS A 55 5.99 41.43 20.47
N ILE A 56 6.03 40.23 21.06
CA ILE A 56 6.76 39.09 20.50
C ILE A 56 6.21 38.73 19.11
N MET A 57 4.88 38.74 18.95
CA MET A 57 4.25 38.48 17.66
C MET A 57 4.63 39.53 16.61
N SER A 58 4.65 40.82 16.97
CA SER A 58 5.08 41.89 16.06
C SER A 58 6.56 41.80 15.71
N ALA A 59 7.42 41.40 16.64
CA ALA A 59 8.85 41.20 16.39
C ALA A 59 9.10 40.00 15.45
N LEU A 60 8.37 38.90 15.67
CA LEU A 60 8.42 37.73 14.78
C LEU A 60 7.87 38.03 13.38
N GLU A 61 6.88 38.91 13.25
CA GLU A 61 6.36 39.36 11.96
C GLU A 61 7.39 40.22 11.21
N PHE A 62 8.06 41.13 11.91
CA PHE A 62 9.15 41.94 11.35
C PHE A 62 10.32 41.06 10.88
N VAL A 63 10.82 40.16 11.74
CA VAL A 63 11.88 39.20 11.38
C VAL A 63 11.47 38.33 10.20
N LYS A 64 10.21 37.88 10.13
CA LYS A 64 9.70 37.14 8.96
C LYS A 64 9.71 37.99 7.69
N SER A 65 9.33 39.26 7.77
CA SER A 65 9.32 40.18 6.63
C SER A 65 10.72 40.51 6.11
N GLU A 66 11.72 40.53 6.99
CA GLU A 66 13.12 40.78 6.66
C GLU A 66 13.82 39.51 6.13
N THR A 67 13.35 38.33 6.54
CA THR A 67 13.75 37.03 5.96
C THR A 67 12.96 36.61 4.72
N LEU A 68 12.14 37.50 4.13
CA LEU A 68 11.45 37.16 2.88
C LEU A 68 12.51 36.91 1.79
N PRO A 69 12.53 35.72 1.16
CA PRO A 69 13.54 35.40 0.17
C PRO A 69 13.40 36.31 -1.04
N THR A 70 14.43 37.08 -1.35
CA THR A 70 14.51 37.90 -2.57
C THR A 70 14.61 37.05 -3.83
N ASN A 71 14.85 35.73 -3.69
CA ASN A 71 15.05 34.82 -4.80
C ASN A 71 14.00 33.68 -4.84
N ARG A 72 13.46 33.42 -6.04
CA ARG A 72 12.47 32.36 -6.30
C ARG A 72 12.99 30.95 -5.96
N ALA A 73 14.31 30.75 -5.97
CA ALA A 73 14.95 29.46 -5.68
C ALA A 73 14.78 29.03 -4.21
N GLU A 74 14.96 29.95 -3.25
CA GLU A 74 14.82 29.69 -1.81
C GLU A 74 13.35 29.55 -1.40
N LEU A 75 12.46 30.31 -2.04
CA LEU A 75 11.01 30.16 -1.87
C LEU A 75 10.54 28.76 -2.31
N ALA A 76 11.15 28.21 -3.36
CA ALA A 76 10.90 26.84 -3.81
C ALA A 76 11.43 25.78 -2.82
N GLU A 77 12.45 26.10 -2.03
CA GLU A 77 13.05 25.21 -1.05
C GLU A 77 12.22 25.14 0.25
N VAL A 78 11.78 26.30 0.75
CA VAL A 78 10.83 26.38 1.89
C VAL A 78 9.47 25.77 1.53
N ILE A 79 9.00 25.98 0.29
CA ILE A 79 7.78 25.33 -0.21
C ILE A 79 7.99 23.80 -0.38
N LYS A 80 9.19 23.33 -0.74
CA LYS A 80 9.51 21.89 -0.79
C LYS A 80 9.52 21.24 0.60
N GLU A 81 9.92 21.96 1.65
CA GLU A 81 9.86 21.46 3.04
C GLU A 81 8.43 21.39 3.58
N ILE A 82 7.55 22.31 3.16
CA ILE A 82 6.17 22.40 3.65
C ILE A 82 5.20 21.54 2.82
N ILE A 83 5.46 21.32 1.53
CA ILE A 83 4.65 20.42 0.71
C ILE A 83 5.01 18.98 1.10
N PRO A 84 4.08 18.19 1.65
CA PRO A 84 4.33 16.77 1.91
C PRO A 84 4.79 16.16 0.59
N HIS A 85 5.99 15.57 0.59
CA HIS A 85 6.58 14.87 -0.54
C HIS A 85 5.50 14.04 -1.22
N LYS A 86 4.93 14.57 -2.32
CA LYS A 86 3.88 13.85 -3.04
C LYS A 86 4.53 12.57 -3.51
N PRO A 87 3.93 11.39 -3.22
CA PRO A 87 4.51 10.13 -3.65
C PRO A 87 4.80 10.21 -5.15
N ASN A 88 5.98 9.75 -5.54
CA ASN A 88 6.52 9.98 -6.87
C ASN A 88 5.52 9.50 -7.93
N LYS A 89 4.87 10.44 -8.63
CA LYS A 89 3.82 10.14 -9.62
C LYS A 89 4.28 9.12 -10.67
N LYS A 90 5.58 9.11 -11.00
CA LYS A 90 6.18 8.13 -11.93
C LYS A 90 6.14 6.71 -11.37
N LYS A 91 6.43 6.50 -10.08
CA LYS A 91 6.39 5.18 -9.44
C LYS A 91 4.96 4.63 -9.37
N ILE A 92 3.99 5.47 -9.05
CA ILE A 92 2.56 5.09 -9.05
C ILE A 92 2.09 4.71 -10.46
N ALA A 93 2.47 5.48 -11.48
CA ALA A 93 2.14 5.17 -12.87
C ALA A 93 2.78 3.84 -13.31
N LYS A 94 4.06 3.60 -12.95
CA LYS A 94 4.76 2.33 -13.20
C LYS A 94 4.04 1.14 -12.55
N LEU A 95 3.63 1.28 -11.28
CA LEU A 95 2.84 0.25 -10.59
C LEU A 95 1.53 -0.03 -11.35
N ASP A 96 0.79 0.99 -11.76
CA ASP A 96 -0.47 0.82 -12.49
C ASP A 96 -0.27 0.10 -13.84
N GLU A 97 0.83 0.36 -14.54
CA GLU A 97 1.20 -0.34 -15.77
C GLU A 97 1.57 -1.81 -15.52
N GLN A 98 2.35 -2.10 -14.48
CA GLN A 98 2.69 -3.46 -14.08
C GLN A 98 1.44 -4.26 -13.70
N LEU A 99 0.54 -3.67 -12.88
CA LEU A 99 -0.74 -4.28 -12.51
C LEU A 99 -1.60 -4.60 -13.74
N LYS A 100 -1.65 -3.69 -14.73
CA LYS A 100 -2.39 -3.94 -15.99
C LYS A 100 -1.77 -5.06 -16.82
N THR A 101 -0.44 -5.12 -16.86
CA THR A 101 0.30 -6.16 -17.60
C THR A 101 0.05 -7.53 -16.99
N GLU A 102 0.06 -7.61 -15.66
CA GLU A 102 -0.23 -8.83 -14.92
C GLU A 102 -1.68 -9.30 -15.10
N ILE A 103 -2.65 -8.38 -15.08
CA ILE A 103 -4.04 -8.74 -15.39
C ILE A 103 -4.16 -9.29 -16.81
N LYS A 104 -3.38 -8.78 -17.78
CA LYS A 104 -3.38 -9.28 -19.17
C LYS A 104 -2.70 -10.64 -19.29
N SER A 105 -1.56 -10.87 -18.62
CA SER A 105 -0.85 -12.17 -18.64
C SER A 105 -1.75 -13.28 -18.10
N LEU A 106 -2.41 -13.04 -16.97
CA LEU A 106 -3.36 -13.96 -16.36
C LEU A 106 -4.55 -14.29 -17.27
N LYS A 107 -5.15 -13.27 -17.90
CA LYS A 107 -6.23 -13.47 -18.86
C LYS A 107 -5.76 -14.36 -20.02
N ARG A 108 -4.55 -14.15 -20.54
CA ARG A 108 -3.98 -14.99 -21.60
C ARG A 108 -3.74 -16.43 -21.14
N ALA A 109 -3.17 -16.63 -19.96
CA ALA A 109 -2.92 -17.98 -19.42
C ALA A 109 -4.22 -18.80 -19.27
N SER A 110 -5.34 -18.14 -18.90
CA SER A 110 -6.66 -18.78 -18.82
C SER A 110 -7.29 -19.14 -20.17
N LEU A 111 -6.85 -18.55 -21.29
CA LEU A 111 -7.49 -18.75 -22.59
C LEU A 111 -7.28 -20.17 -23.11
N VAL A 112 -6.07 -20.73 -22.96
CA VAL A 112 -5.73 -22.05 -23.52
C VAL A 112 -6.67 -23.14 -22.98
N PRO A 113 -6.86 -23.30 -21.65
CA PRO A 113 -7.80 -24.28 -21.13
C PRO A 113 -9.25 -24.09 -21.60
N LYS A 114 -9.72 -22.83 -21.69
CA LYS A 114 -11.07 -22.51 -22.19
C LYS A 114 -11.24 -22.92 -23.65
N ILE A 115 -10.27 -22.59 -24.50
CA ILE A 115 -10.30 -22.88 -25.94
C ILE A 115 -10.19 -24.39 -26.17
N SER A 116 -9.27 -25.08 -25.49
CA SER A 116 -9.09 -26.53 -25.62
C SER A 116 -10.36 -27.29 -25.20
N ALA A 117 -10.97 -26.93 -24.07
CA ALA A 117 -12.22 -27.55 -23.62
C ALA A 117 -13.35 -27.30 -24.62
N SER A 118 -13.51 -26.06 -25.08
CA SER A 118 -14.50 -25.70 -26.10
C SER A 118 -14.28 -26.45 -27.43
N ALA A 119 -13.04 -26.58 -27.90
CA ALA A 119 -12.73 -27.28 -29.14
C ALA A 119 -13.12 -28.76 -29.06
N VAL A 120 -12.77 -29.45 -27.97
CA VAL A 120 -13.15 -30.85 -27.74
C VAL A 120 -14.67 -31.00 -27.69
N THR A 121 -15.37 -30.13 -26.96
CA THR A 121 -16.84 -30.17 -26.89
C THR A 121 -17.48 -29.91 -28.25
N ILE A 122 -16.94 -29.01 -29.06
CA ILE A 122 -17.45 -28.73 -30.42
C ILE A 122 -17.32 -29.97 -31.31
N VAL A 123 -16.15 -30.62 -31.30
CA VAL A 123 -15.91 -31.85 -32.08
C VAL A 123 -16.87 -32.97 -31.64
N LEU A 124 -17.00 -33.20 -30.33
CA LEU A 124 -17.94 -34.20 -29.81
C LEU A 124 -19.39 -33.87 -30.16
N SER A 125 -19.77 -32.60 -30.10
CA SER A 125 -21.12 -32.15 -30.48
C SER A 125 -21.38 -32.34 -31.97
N PHE A 126 -20.41 -32.09 -32.83
CA PHE A 126 -20.54 -32.35 -34.25
C PHE A 126 -20.77 -33.84 -34.54
N ILE A 127 -19.99 -34.72 -33.91
CA ILE A 127 -20.15 -36.18 -34.04
C ILE A 127 -21.53 -36.62 -33.52
N TRP A 128 -22.00 -36.02 -32.43
CA TRP A 128 -23.30 -36.34 -31.83
C TRP A 128 -24.49 -35.86 -32.70
N PHE A 129 -24.42 -34.65 -33.25
CA PHE A 129 -25.47 -34.07 -34.10
C PHE A 129 -25.54 -34.71 -35.49
N PHE A 130 -24.41 -35.19 -36.02
CA PHE A 130 -24.32 -35.79 -37.36
C PHE A 130 -23.79 -37.23 -37.29
N PRO A 131 -24.52 -38.15 -36.63
CA PRO A 131 -24.03 -39.51 -36.39
C PRO A 131 -23.82 -40.30 -37.69
N SER A 132 -24.65 -40.08 -38.71
CA SER A 132 -24.49 -40.71 -40.03
C SER A 132 -23.17 -40.35 -40.69
N LYS A 133 -22.74 -39.08 -40.59
CA LYS A 133 -21.46 -38.61 -41.13
C LYS A 133 -20.25 -39.17 -40.41
N ALA A 134 -20.38 -39.43 -39.11
CA ALA A 134 -19.32 -40.08 -38.34
C ALA A 134 -19.21 -41.58 -38.68
N ILE A 135 -20.34 -42.27 -38.89
CA ILE A 135 -20.39 -43.71 -39.23
C ILE A 135 -19.90 -43.97 -40.65
N GLU A 136 -20.27 -43.11 -41.61
CA GLU A 136 -19.82 -43.20 -43.01
C GLU A 136 -18.31 -42.96 -43.18
N HIS A 137 -17.64 -42.36 -42.19
CA HIS A 137 -16.24 -42.02 -42.27
C HIS A 137 -15.34 -43.26 -42.02
N PRO A 138 -14.37 -43.57 -42.92
CA PRO A 138 -13.63 -44.84 -42.91
C PRO A 138 -12.82 -45.10 -41.64
N ILE A 139 -12.39 -44.04 -40.95
CA ILE A 139 -11.66 -44.13 -39.67
C ILE A 139 -12.61 -44.05 -38.47
N LEU A 140 -13.42 -42.99 -38.37
CA LEU A 140 -14.28 -42.73 -37.21
C LEU A 140 -15.38 -43.78 -37.02
N GLY A 141 -15.94 -44.34 -38.10
CA GLY A 141 -17.01 -45.34 -38.01
C GLY A 141 -16.59 -46.66 -37.36
N ASN A 142 -15.28 -46.97 -37.40
CA ASN A 142 -14.73 -48.16 -36.74
C ASN A 142 -14.38 -47.92 -35.26
N ILE A 143 -14.18 -46.66 -34.86
CA ILE A 143 -13.66 -46.28 -33.54
C ILE A 143 -14.78 -45.78 -32.62
N ILE A 144 -15.74 -45.05 -33.19
CA ILE A 144 -16.77 -44.33 -32.43
C ILE A 144 -18.13 -44.88 -32.83
N LYS A 145 -18.97 -45.18 -31.82
CA LYS A 145 -20.39 -45.50 -31.98
C LYS A 145 -21.22 -44.34 -31.44
N PRO A 146 -21.59 -43.34 -32.28
CA PRO A 146 -22.25 -42.12 -31.79
C PRO A 146 -23.63 -42.37 -31.19
N THR A 147 -24.29 -43.46 -31.59
CA THR A 147 -25.61 -43.88 -31.11
C THR A 147 -25.58 -44.61 -29.76
N ASP A 148 -24.39 -44.93 -29.25
CA ASP A 148 -24.24 -45.62 -27.96
C ASP A 148 -24.53 -44.65 -26.80
N TRP A 149 -25.17 -45.17 -25.74
CA TRP A 149 -25.44 -44.43 -24.52
C TRP A 149 -24.12 -43.96 -23.87
N VAL A 150 -23.04 -44.75 -24.01
CA VAL A 150 -21.71 -44.41 -23.51
C VAL A 150 -21.20 -43.13 -24.17
N PHE A 151 -21.34 -43.00 -25.49
CA PHE A 151 -20.90 -41.81 -26.22
C PHE A 151 -21.73 -40.58 -25.82
N THR A 152 -23.05 -40.73 -25.72
CA THR A 152 -23.94 -39.66 -25.24
C THR A 152 -23.56 -39.19 -23.83
N THR A 153 -23.22 -40.13 -22.94
CA THR A 153 -22.77 -39.80 -21.58
C THR A 153 -21.46 -39.00 -21.58
N ILE A 154 -20.49 -39.40 -22.41
CA ILE A 154 -19.22 -38.67 -22.59
C ILE A 154 -19.47 -37.26 -23.13
N TRP A 155 -20.35 -37.12 -24.13
CA TRP A 155 -20.70 -35.83 -24.71
C TRP A 155 -21.34 -34.88 -23.68
N VAL A 156 -22.35 -35.34 -22.94
CA VAL A 156 -22.99 -34.54 -21.87
C VAL A 156 -21.96 -34.14 -20.81
N THR A 157 -21.10 -35.08 -20.41
CA THR A 157 -20.05 -34.81 -19.41
C THR A 157 -19.06 -33.77 -19.92
N SER A 158 -18.70 -33.82 -21.20
CA SER A 158 -17.83 -32.82 -21.85
C SER A 158 -18.45 -31.42 -21.81
N ILE A 159 -19.74 -31.29 -22.12
CA ILE A 159 -20.46 -30.01 -22.03
C ILE A 159 -20.41 -29.46 -20.60
N LEU A 160 -20.70 -30.31 -19.61
CA LEU A 160 -20.67 -29.90 -18.21
C LEU A 160 -19.27 -29.46 -17.80
N ILE A 161 -18.23 -30.23 -18.13
CA ILE A 161 -16.83 -29.89 -17.84
C ILE A 161 -16.47 -28.55 -18.47
N THR A 162 -16.79 -28.32 -19.75
CA THR A 162 -16.51 -27.06 -20.44
C THR A 162 -17.23 -25.90 -19.76
N GLY A 163 -18.50 -26.07 -19.39
CA GLY A 163 -19.23 -25.07 -18.60
C GLY A 163 -18.55 -24.75 -17.27
N PHE A 164 -18.13 -25.79 -16.53
CA PHE A 164 -17.38 -25.62 -15.27
C PHE A 164 -16.05 -24.89 -15.48
N VAL A 165 -15.28 -25.25 -16.50
CA VAL A 165 -14.01 -24.58 -16.86
C VAL A 165 -14.23 -23.10 -17.08
N TRP A 166 -15.26 -22.72 -17.84
CA TRP A 166 -15.60 -21.33 -18.13
C TRP A 166 -16.02 -20.57 -16.87
N ILE A 167 -16.90 -21.15 -16.04
CA ILE A 167 -17.36 -20.52 -14.80
C ILE A 167 -16.19 -20.30 -13.83
N ILE A 168 -15.37 -21.34 -13.62
CA ILE A 168 -14.22 -21.29 -12.71
C ILE A 168 -13.19 -20.27 -13.20
N SER A 169 -12.81 -20.33 -14.47
CA SER A 169 -11.83 -19.41 -15.06
C SER A 169 -12.31 -17.96 -14.94
N ARG A 170 -13.57 -17.69 -15.31
CA ARG A 170 -14.15 -16.34 -15.24
C ARG A 170 -14.22 -15.81 -13.80
N ARG A 171 -14.58 -16.65 -12.83
CA ARG A 171 -14.60 -16.28 -11.41
C ARG A 171 -13.19 -15.95 -10.92
N LYS A 172 -12.20 -16.77 -11.26
CA LYS A 172 -10.80 -16.53 -10.88
C LYS A 172 -10.22 -15.28 -11.53
N GLU A 173 -10.44 -15.07 -12.84
CA GLU A 173 -10.01 -13.86 -13.54
C GLU A 173 -10.55 -12.60 -12.88
N LYS A 174 -11.84 -12.60 -12.50
CA LYS A 174 -12.43 -11.49 -11.75
C LYS A 174 -11.80 -11.32 -10.38
N MET A 175 -11.66 -12.39 -9.61
CA MET A 175 -11.04 -12.34 -8.27
C MET A 175 -9.65 -11.72 -8.33
N ILE A 176 -8.80 -12.19 -9.25
CA ILE A 176 -7.44 -11.70 -9.36
C ILE A 176 -7.45 -10.27 -9.90
N GLU A 177 -8.25 -9.95 -10.92
CA GLU A 177 -8.39 -8.58 -11.43
C GLU A 177 -8.80 -7.60 -10.32
N TYR A 178 -9.77 -7.97 -9.47
CA TYR A 178 -10.17 -7.15 -8.33
C TYR A 178 -9.07 -7.06 -7.28
N GLY A 179 -8.47 -8.19 -6.88
CA GLY A 179 -7.39 -8.23 -5.89
C GLY A 179 -6.18 -7.38 -6.31
N THR A 180 -5.74 -7.53 -7.55
CA THR A 180 -4.64 -6.77 -8.14
C THR A 180 -4.97 -5.29 -8.25
N LYS A 181 -6.18 -4.90 -8.68
CA LYS A 181 -6.60 -3.48 -8.67
C LYS A 181 -6.63 -2.88 -7.27
N ARG A 182 -7.01 -3.65 -6.25
CA ARG A 182 -7.03 -3.20 -4.85
C ARG A 182 -5.64 -2.85 -4.33
N LEU A 183 -4.57 -3.45 -4.86
CA LEU A 183 -3.20 -3.12 -4.47
C LEU A 183 -2.82 -1.68 -4.79
N ASN A 184 -3.50 -1.01 -5.73
CA ASN A 184 -3.26 0.41 -6.03
C ASN A 184 -3.94 1.37 -5.04
N ILE A 185 -4.84 0.86 -4.19
CA ILE A 185 -5.60 1.68 -3.23
C ILE A 185 -4.74 1.92 -1.98
N GLU A 186 -4.51 3.20 -1.63
CA GLU A 186 -3.69 3.58 -0.48
C GLU A 186 -4.18 2.95 0.84
N SER A 187 -5.49 2.88 1.08
CA SER A 187 -6.04 2.27 2.29
C SER A 187 -5.72 0.77 2.40
N VAL A 188 -5.67 0.06 1.26
CA VAL A 188 -5.27 -1.35 1.21
C VAL A 188 -3.79 -1.48 1.48
N GLN A 189 -2.95 -0.66 0.84
CA GLN A 189 -1.51 -0.62 1.05
C GLN A 189 -1.16 -0.35 2.54
N ASN A 190 -1.83 0.63 3.16
CA ASN A 190 -1.65 0.94 4.58
C ASN A 190 -2.06 -0.23 5.50
N ASN A 191 -3.16 -0.92 5.17
CA ASN A 191 -3.58 -2.11 5.92
C ASN A 191 -2.57 -3.25 5.78
N LEU A 192 -2.05 -3.49 4.57
CA LEU A 192 -1.04 -4.51 4.32
C LEU A 192 0.24 -4.23 5.09
N LEU A 193 0.68 -2.96 5.09
CA LEU A 193 1.82 -2.52 5.88
C LEU A 193 1.58 -2.70 7.38
N ASN A 194 0.41 -2.32 7.90
CA ASN A 194 0.09 -2.54 9.30
C ASN A 194 0.08 -4.02 9.69
N LYS A 195 -0.34 -4.91 8.77
CA LYS A 195 -0.26 -6.36 8.98
C LYS A 195 1.17 -6.87 8.98
N PHE A 196 2.01 -6.37 8.08
CA PHE A 196 3.46 -6.66 8.07
C PHE A 196 4.09 -6.28 9.41
N LEU A 197 3.89 -5.05 9.90
CA LEU A 197 4.44 -4.58 11.18
C LEU A 197 3.84 -5.27 12.42
N ARG A 198 2.79 -6.08 12.25
CA ARG A 198 2.17 -6.91 13.29
C ARG A 198 2.46 -8.41 13.10
N SER A 199 3.26 -8.77 12.09
CA SER A 199 3.65 -10.17 11.87
C SER A 199 4.47 -10.68 13.04
N LYS A 200 4.65 -12.01 13.13
CA LYS A 200 5.47 -12.60 14.18
C LYS A 200 6.92 -12.10 14.12
N GLU A 201 7.49 -11.93 12.94
CA GLU A 201 8.88 -11.46 12.82
C GLU A 201 9.05 -9.98 13.17
N TYR A 202 8.03 -9.13 12.99
CA TYR A 202 8.18 -7.66 13.11
C TYR A 202 7.28 -7.01 14.17
N SER A 203 6.67 -7.77 15.07
CA SER A 203 5.83 -7.24 16.14
C SER A 203 6.67 -6.82 17.37
N ALA A 204 6.85 -5.51 17.54
CA ALA A 204 7.49 -4.92 18.73
C ALA A 204 6.80 -5.35 20.03
N GLU A 205 5.46 -5.38 20.04
CA GLU A 205 4.66 -5.81 21.19
C GLU A 205 4.99 -7.25 21.62
N ARG A 206 5.16 -8.17 20.65
CA ARG A 206 5.51 -9.57 20.95
C ARG A 206 6.96 -9.75 21.36
N LYS A 207 7.86 -8.91 20.85
CA LYS A 207 9.28 -8.94 21.21
C LYS A 207 9.59 -8.15 22.48
N ASN A 208 8.61 -7.46 23.06
CA ASN A 208 8.78 -6.53 24.17
C ASN A 208 9.85 -5.46 23.88
N GLU A 209 9.92 -5.00 22.63
CA GLU A 209 10.85 -3.97 22.16
C GLU A 209 10.13 -2.63 21.95
N ASP A 210 10.85 -1.52 22.00
CA ASP A 210 10.31 -0.17 21.74
C ASP A 210 10.42 0.23 20.27
N PHE A 211 11.07 -0.60 19.46
CA PHE A 211 11.26 -0.35 18.03
C PHE A 211 11.30 -1.66 17.27
N ILE A 212 11.09 -1.58 15.96
CA ILE A 212 11.38 -2.67 15.01
C ILE A 212 12.34 -2.18 13.95
N THR A 213 13.16 -3.09 13.45
CA THR A 213 13.99 -2.89 12.28
C THR A 213 13.56 -3.84 11.18
N PHE A 214 13.52 -3.35 9.95
CA PHE A 214 13.25 -4.15 8.76
C PHE A 214 13.95 -3.55 7.55
N THR A 215 14.21 -4.38 6.56
CA THR A 215 14.75 -4.00 5.26
C THR A 215 13.62 -3.84 4.25
N LYS A 216 13.92 -3.22 3.10
CA LYS A 216 12.97 -3.21 1.98
C LYS A 216 12.67 -4.64 1.49
N ASP A 217 13.66 -5.53 1.51
CA ASP A 217 13.51 -6.90 1.02
C ASP A 217 12.54 -7.70 1.89
N ASP A 218 12.52 -7.44 3.20
CA ASP A 218 11.53 -8.04 4.13
C ASP A 218 10.08 -7.69 3.73
N ILE A 219 9.86 -6.46 3.23
CA ILE A 219 8.55 -6.02 2.74
C ILE A 219 8.22 -6.71 1.41
N VAL A 220 9.22 -6.85 0.52
CA VAL A 220 9.05 -7.52 -0.77
C VAL A 220 8.68 -8.98 -0.54
N GLU A 221 9.43 -9.69 0.31
CA GLU A 221 9.18 -11.09 0.67
C GLU A 221 7.78 -11.27 1.27
N TYR A 222 7.40 -10.38 2.21
CA TYR A 222 6.06 -10.39 2.77
C TYR A 222 4.97 -10.24 1.69
N PHE A 223 5.19 -9.38 0.68
CA PHE A 223 4.22 -9.19 -0.40
C PHE A 223 4.21 -10.33 -1.41
N THR A 224 5.35 -10.93 -1.74
CA THR A 224 5.38 -12.11 -2.63
C THR A 224 4.62 -13.29 -2.04
N ASP A 225 4.63 -13.42 -0.70
CA ASP A 225 3.88 -14.46 0.02
C ASP A 225 2.37 -14.16 0.19
N LEU A 226 1.92 -12.95 -0.21
CA LEU A 226 0.50 -12.61 -0.12
C LEU A 226 -0.31 -13.29 -1.24
N ASP A 227 -1.19 -14.20 -0.81
CA ASP A 227 -2.29 -14.72 -1.63
C ASP A 227 -3.27 -13.58 -1.99
N ILE A 228 -3.29 -13.15 -3.26
CA ILE A 228 -4.18 -12.11 -3.80
C ILE A 228 -5.66 -12.48 -3.56
N GLY A 229 -5.99 -13.77 -3.57
CA GLY A 229 -7.33 -14.27 -3.25
C GLY A 229 -7.75 -14.04 -1.79
N LYS A 230 -6.82 -13.74 -0.87
CA LYS A 230 -7.16 -13.24 0.49
C LYS A 230 -7.55 -11.77 0.49
N LEU A 231 -7.10 -10.99 -0.49
CA LEU A 231 -7.46 -9.56 -0.60
C LEU A 231 -8.91 -9.37 -1.03
N GLU A 232 -9.51 -10.33 -1.75
CA GLU A 232 -10.92 -10.23 -2.17
C GLU A 232 -11.92 -10.70 -1.10
N ARG A 233 -11.48 -11.46 -0.07
CA ARG A 233 -12.37 -12.15 0.89
C ARG A 233 -13.15 -11.20 1.81
N VAL A 234 -14.20 -10.60 1.27
CA VAL A 234 -15.35 -9.99 1.98
C VAL A 234 -16.59 -10.89 1.90
N TYR A 235 -16.63 -11.92 1.03
CA TYR A 235 -17.78 -12.81 0.92
C TYR A 235 -17.61 -14.16 1.62
N TYR A 236 -18.52 -14.42 2.57
CA TYR A 236 -18.68 -15.67 3.31
C TYR A 236 -19.22 -16.77 2.38
N PHE A 237 -18.37 -17.75 2.04
CA PHE A 237 -18.82 -19.04 1.53
C PHE A 237 -18.02 -20.18 2.18
N ASN A 238 -18.70 -21.29 2.43
CA ASN A 238 -18.29 -22.40 3.28
C ASN A 238 -16.84 -22.92 3.02
N LYS A 239 -15.97 -22.83 4.04
CA LYS A 239 -14.50 -22.98 3.94
C LYS A 239 -14.02 -24.37 3.48
N LYS A 240 -14.67 -25.45 3.89
CA LYS A 240 -14.21 -26.84 3.66
C LYS A 240 -14.33 -27.34 2.22
N ILE A 241 -15.45 -27.03 1.53
CA ILE A 241 -15.66 -27.45 0.13
C ILE A 241 -14.74 -26.66 -0.81
N LYS A 242 -14.48 -25.39 -0.46
CA LYS A 242 -13.60 -24.50 -1.23
C LYS A 242 -12.16 -25.01 -1.28
N ASP A 243 -11.61 -25.55 -0.19
CA ASP A 243 -10.19 -25.95 -0.17
C ASP A 243 -9.88 -27.17 -1.05
N ARG A 244 -10.79 -28.15 -1.13
CA ARG A 244 -10.62 -29.31 -2.03
C ARG A 244 -10.73 -28.90 -3.50
N ILE A 245 -11.75 -28.10 -3.82
CA ILE A 245 -11.95 -27.58 -5.17
C ILE A 245 -10.80 -26.64 -5.56
N LYS A 246 -10.32 -25.80 -4.64
CA LYS A 246 -9.17 -24.90 -4.85
C LYS A 246 -7.89 -25.68 -5.13
N LYS A 247 -7.58 -26.74 -4.36
CA LYS A 247 -6.41 -27.58 -4.61
C LYS A 247 -6.46 -28.25 -5.98
N PHE A 248 -7.62 -28.81 -6.35
CA PHE A 248 -7.80 -29.44 -7.66
C PHE A 248 -7.64 -28.42 -8.80
N ILE A 249 -8.29 -27.26 -8.70
CA ILE A 249 -8.18 -26.20 -9.72
C ILE A 249 -6.74 -25.67 -9.80
N ASN A 250 -6.07 -25.41 -8.68
CA ASN A 250 -4.68 -24.94 -8.72
C ASN A 250 -3.75 -25.98 -9.37
N LYS A 251 -3.99 -27.28 -9.13
CA LYS A 251 -3.22 -28.36 -9.76
C LYS A 251 -3.49 -28.48 -11.26
N VAL A 252 -4.74 -28.35 -11.69
CA VAL A 252 -5.14 -28.53 -13.10
C VAL A 252 -4.77 -27.32 -13.95
N PHE A 253 -4.85 -26.13 -13.37
CA PHE A 253 -4.71 -24.89 -14.14
C PHE A 253 -3.43 -24.11 -13.82
N GLY A 254 -2.60 -24.56 -12.88
CA GLY A 254 -1.25 -24.02 -12.64
C GLY A 254 -1.20 -22.54 -12.25
N PHE A 255 -2.30 -21.97 -11.76
CA PHE A 255 -2.35 -20.56 -11.40
C PHE A 255 -1.77 -20.33 -10.01
N GLU A 256 -0.63 -19.66 -9.95
CA GLU A 256 -0.14 -19.02 -8.74
C GLU A 256 -1.00 -17.79 -8.45
N GLU A 257 -1.46 -17.67 -7.19
CA GLU A 257 -2.28 -16.54 -6.72
C GLU A 257 -1.43 -15.51 -5.97
N ASN A 258 -0.12 -15.57 -6.15
CA ASN A 258 0.86 -14.75 -5.45
C ASN A 258 1.09 -13.44 -6.19
N ILE A 259 1.61 -12.43 -5.49
CA ILE A 259 1.99 -11.16 -6.10
C ILE A 259 3.33 -11.35 -6.82
N ASP A 260 3.38 -10.97 -8.09
CA ASP A 260 4.63 -10.96 -8.85
C ASP A 260 5.71 -10.11 -8.15
N ILE A 261 6.96 -10.56 -8.22
CA ILE A 261 8.08 -9.92 -7.52
C ILE A 261 8.29 -8.47 -7.94
N GLU A 262 8.05 -8.12 -9.20
CA GLU A 262 8.17 -6.74 -9.66
C GLU A 262 7.08 -5.84 -9.07
N ILE A 263 5.86 -6.37 -8.94
CA ILE A 263 4.75 -5.66 -8.29
C ILE A 263 5.06 -5.48 -6.79
N ALA A 264 5.58 -6.53 -6.14
CA ALA A 264 5.99 -6.48 -4.74
C ALA A 264 7.09 -5.43 -4.51
N GLN A 265 8.10 -5.37 -5.38
CA GLN A 265 9.15 -4.34 -5.34
C GLN A 265 8.58 -2.93 -5.50
N SER A 266 7.73 -2.69 -6.50
CA SER A 266 7.09 -1.39 -6.71
C SER A 266 6.22 -0.96 -5.52
N LEU A 267 5.49 -1.89 -4.91
CA LEU A 267 4.71 -1.64 -3.70
C LEU A 267 5.62 -1.31 -2.51
N ALA A 268 6.69 -2.07 -2.31
CA ALA A 268 7.66 -1.81 -1.25
C ALA A 268 8.29 -0.41 -1.41
N ASP A 269 8.70 -0.04 -2.63
CA ASP A 269 9.23 1.29 -2.94
C ASP A 269 8.27 2.43 -2.60
N ILE A 270 7.00 2.30 -2.99
CA ILE A 270 5.99 3.32 -2.72
C ILE A 270 5.74 3.44 -1.21
N LEU A 271 5.75 2.32 -0.50
CA LEU A 271 5.47 2.30 0.94
C LEU A 271 6.64 2.83 1.77
N THR A 272 7.88 2.45 1.45
CA THR A 272 9.06 2.98 2.14
C THR A 272 9.20 4.48 1.92
N GLU A 273 9.02 4.99 0.69
CA GLU A 273 8.99 6.43 0.42
C GLU A 273 7.95 7.16 1.26
N ARG A 274 6.73 6.61 1.37
CA ARG A 274 5.66 7.22 2.17
C ARG A 274 5.96 7.18 3.66
N LEU A 275 6.54 6.10 4.16
CA LEU A 275 6.92 5.96 5.56
C LEU A 275 7.98 7.01 5.95
N ILE A 276 8.99 7.18 5.11
CA ILE A 276 10.04 8.19 5.28
C ILE A 276 9.43 9.59 5.20
N ALA A 277 8.62 9.87 4.17
CA ALA A 277 8.00 11.18 3.97
C ALA A 277 7.08 11.59 5.13
N LYS A 278 6.40 10.62 5.75
CA LYS A 278 5.54 10.83 6.94
C LYS A 278 6.33 10.80 8.26
N LYS A 279 7.67 10.66 8.21
CA LYS A 279 8.55 10.52 9.40
C LYS A 279 8.10 9.40 10.34
N LEU A 280 7.52 8.34 9.79
CA LEU A 280 7.08 7.16 10.54
C LEU A 280 8.20 6.14 10.71
N VAL A 281 9.24 6.23 9.90
CA VAL A 281 10.47 5.44 10.01
C VAL A 281 11.68 6.35 9.82
N THR A 282 12.80 5.94 10.41
CA THR A 282 14.11 6.54 10.19
C THR A 282 15.00 5.54 9.45
N GLU A 283 15.74 6.04 8.48
CA GLU A 283 16.75 5.25 7.79
C GLU A 283 17.96 5.10 8.72
N ILE A 284 18.41 3.87 8.94
CA ILE A 284 19.64 3.61 9.69
C ILE A 284 20.78 3.62 8.66
N PRO A 285 21.70 4.60 8.69
CA PRO A 285 22.88 4.56 7.83
C PRO A 285 23.69 3.30 8.16
N GLN A 286 23.85 2.41 7.18
CA GLN A 286 24.59 1.15 7.33
C GLN A 286 25.57 0.92 6.17
N VAL A 287 26.54 0.03 6.42
CA VAL A 287 27.60 -0.44 5.51
C VAL A 287 27.12 -1.58 4.57
N ASN A 288 25.89 -2.06 4.75
CA ASN A 288 25.34 -3.20 4.00
C ASN A 288 24.65 -2.79 2.70
N LEU A 289 24.47 -3.76 1.78
CA LEU A 289 23.85 -3.55 0.46
C LEU A 289 22.36 -3.19 0.52
N SER A 290 21.65 -3.53 1.60
CA SER A 290 20.22 -3.26 1.77
C SER A 290 19.97 -2.16 2.81
N THR A 291 19.18 -1.14 2.44
CA THR A 291 18.75 -0.08 3.36
C THR A 291 17.90 -0.66 4.49
N THR A 292 18.28 -0.37 5.74
CA THR A 292 17.54 -0.77 6.95
C THR A 292 16.74 0.40 7.50
N TYR A 293 15.49 0.14 7.86
CA TYR A 293 14.57 1.12 8.43
C TYR A 293 14.25 0.79 9.88
N ARG A 294 14.16 1.83 10.72
CA ARG A 294 13.73 1.74 12.12
C ARG A 294 12.37 2.38 12.29
N LYS A 295 11.43 1.70 12.94
CA LYS A 295 10.18 2.28 13.42
C LYS A 295 10.15 2.26 14.93
N GLU A 296 10.00 3.42 15.54
CA GLU A 296 9.80 3.55 16.98
C GLU A 296 8.31 3.45 17.35
N PHE A 297 8.02 2.78 18.45
CA PHE A 297 6.69 2.70 19.03
C PHE A 297 6.70 3.46 20.35
N LYS A 298 5.84 4.47 20.48
CA LYS A 298 5.63 5.12 21.76
C LYS A 298 4.92 4.13 22.67
N ARG A 299 5.60 3.62 23.70
CA ARG A 299 4.90 3.02 24.84
C ARG A 299 4.15 4.16 25.53
N GLU A 300 2.82 4.07 25.55
CA GLU A 300 2.08 4.76 26.59
C GLU A 300 2.57 4.18 27.91
N LYS A 301 3.24 5.00 28.73
CA LYS A 301 3.48 4.63 30.12
C LYS A 301 2.10 4.36 30.69
N LYS A 302 1.81 3.09 31.00
CA LYS A 302 0.78 2.82 31.98
C LYS A 302 1.28 3.45 33.26
N ASP A 303 0.53 4.43 33.76
CA ASP A 303 0.71 4.97 35.11
C ASP A 303 0.37 3.86 36.12
N ASP A 304 1.22 2.84 36.22
CA ASP A 304 1.14 1.78 37.23
C ASP A 304 1.97 2.13 38.49
N ASP A 305 2.46 3.38 38.59
CA ASP A 305 3.06 3.95 39.80
C ASP A 305 2.22 5.15 40.29
N MET A 306 0.96 4.90 40.66
CA MET A 306 0.39 5.68 41.76
C MET A 306 0.61 4.89 43.06
N PRO A 307 1.56 5.31 43.91
CA PRO A 307 1.61 4.80 45.26
C PRO A 307 0.39 5.35 46.02
N PHE A 308 -0.32 4.39 46.63
CA PHE A 308 -1.41 4.48 47.62
C PHE A 308 -2.85 4.52 47.09
#